data_AF-A0A2A4SMD3-F1
#
_entry.id   AF-A0A2A4SMD3-F1
#
_cell.length_a   1.000
_cell.length_b   1.000
_cell.length_c   1.000
_cell.angle_alpha   90.00
_cell.angle_beta   90.00
_cell.angle_gamma   90.00
#
_symmetry.space_group_name_H-M   'P 1'
#
loop_
_entity.id
_entity.type
_entity.pdbx_description
1 polymer ?
#
loop_
_entity_poly.entity_id
_entity_poly.type
_entity_poly.pdbx_seq_one_letter_code
_entity_poly.pdbx_strand_id
1 'polypeptide(L)'
;MINLENQKHLLGCIEKLPVVERVLLGLISIIYEPVTECQIRGCFKRVTSLHNAAELTEKELNQALKHLHLIGLINKKNECHIDIIEEVTASSIKLRQFEEFAAAVMEEFDQTYWEKHSLPQVLRELRLGIYAQDFYRKSQALDILWNEFSINFKQKSPIDHIRNGRPYASWLAAMPLPSQLEILTELLHEEIEKLAPCAATLQLLEQISNQLPRPQRNSYRDVIATYRILRGENSMVERIIQEDDGNFPHLEVKAWLEVLHGKMDAGISLYTQALQYITENTGRKKPMMGYMKGLFYILALLTSPHRHSEIEAERYLNLIDQEIGNFPSHLALKFLNETQRGVALNTEKHHFTKIAQQKTDYISLLFYGLVCYWTHQQEIQPLVRKLIQAQKLAGSNHYLWLEMEYAQLIYHLNPAETKYAKIAARLRKQLGFKSITRALPQRG
;
A
#
# COMPACT_ATOMS: atom_id res chain seq x y z
N MET A 1 -19.26 -10.51 -3.18
CA MET A 1 -18.84 -10.52 -4.59
C MET A 1 -20.00 -9.91 -5.34
N ILE A 2 -19.75 -8.97 -6.25
CA ILE A 2 -20.79 -8.35 -7.06
C ILE A 2 -21.53 -9.43 -7.86
N ASN A 3 -22.85 -9.40 -7.82
CA ASN A 3 -23.67 -10.17 -8.74
C ASN A 3 -23.78 -9.38 -10.05
N LEU A 4 -23.04 -9.79 -11.08
CA LEU A 4 -22.95 -9.04 -12.34
C LEU A 4 -24.30 -8.92 -13.07
N GLU A 5 -25.17 -9.91 -12.97
CA GLU A 5 -26.51 -9.87 -13.58
C GLU A 5 -27.40 -8.86 -12.85
N ASN A 6 -27.38 -8.90 -11.52
CA ASN A 6 -28.10 -7.94 -10.69
C ASN A 6 -27.57 -6.52 -10.91
N GLN A 7 -26.25 -6.34 -10.92
CA GLN A 7 -25.61 -5.06 -11.17
C GLN A 7 -26.06 -4.47 -12.52
N LYS A 8 -26.02 -5.27 -13.60
CA LYS A 8 -26.44 -4.81 -14.93
C LYS A 8 -27.92 -4.37 -14.94
N HIS A 9 -28.80 -5.11 -14.27
CA HIS A 9 -30.20 -4.72 -14.12
C HIS A 9 -30.34 -3.37 -13.39
N LEU A 10 -29.69 -3.23 -12.23
CA LEU A 10 -29.74 -2.02 -11.42
C LEU A 10 -29.18 -0.79 -12.16
N LEU A 11 -28.07 -0.95 -12.89
CA LEU A 11 -27.52 0.13 -13.72
C LEU A 11 -28.50 0.57 -14.82
N GLY A 12 -29.20 -0.38 -15.45
CA GLY A 12 -30.26 -0.06 -16.42
C GLY A 12 -31.47 0.67 -15.82
N CYS A 13 -31.75 0.47 -14.53
CA CYS A 13 -32.75 1.27 -13.80
C CYS A 13 -32.27 2.71 -13.58
N ILE A 14 -30.99 2.90 -13.22
CA ILE A 14 -30.40 4.23 -12.96
C ILE A 14 -30.47 5.14 -14.18
N GLU A 15 -30.25 4.60 -15.38
CA GLU A 15 -30.31 5.35 -16.65
C GLU A 15 -31.70 5.97 -16.90
N LYS A 16 -32.76 5.34 -16.38
CA LYS A 16 -34.16 5.78 -16.56
C LYS A 16 -34.65 6.70 -15.45
N LEU A 17 -33.84 6.97 -14.44
CA LEU A 17 -34.25 7.81 -13.32
C LEU A 17 -34.38 9.28 -13.73
N PRO A 18 -35.42 9.99 -13.24
CA PRO A 18 -35.48 11.44 -13.26
C PRO A 18 -34.24 12.08 -12.61
N VAL A 19 -33.90 13.30 -13.03
CA VAL A 19 -32.72 14.03 -12.52
C VAL A 19 -32.70 14.10 -10.99
N VAL A 20 -33.82 14.40 -10.38
CA VAL A 20 -33.98 14.52 -8.92
C VAL A 20 -33.64 13.20 -8.21
N GLU A 21 -34.15 12.09 -8.71
CA GLU A 21 -33.90 10.76 -8.12
C GLU A 21 -32.44 10.33 -8.29
N ARG A 22 -31.78 10.73 -9.39
CA ARG A 22 -30.34 10.50 -9.58
C ARG A 22 -29.49 11.31 -8.60
N VAL A 23 -29.85 12.57 -8.35
CA VAL A 23 -29.18 13.41 -7.35
C VAL A 23 -29.35 12.80 -5.96
N LEU A 24 -30.57 12.39 -5.61
CA LEU A 24 -30.88 11.75 -4.33
C LEU A 24 -30.10 10.43 -4.14
N LEU A 25 -30.09 9.57 -5.16
CA LEU A 25 -29.32 8.33 -5.14
C LEU A 25 -27.81 8.61 -5.03
N GLY A 26 -27.32 9.64 -5.73
CA GLY A 26 -25.97 10.19 -5.63
C GLY A 26 -25.57 10.49 -4.19
N LEU A 27 -26.40 11.30 -3.51
CA LEU A 27 -26.21 11.66 -2.11
C LEU A 27 -26.21 10.43 -1.20
N ILE A 28 -27.19 9.53 -1.35
CA ILE A 28 -27.28 8.29 -0.55
C ILE A 28 -26.06 7.39 -0.77
N SER A 29 -25.50 7.33 -1.98
CA SER A 29 -24.29 6.55 -2.25
C SER A 29 -23.06 7.04 -1.49
N ILE A 30 -23.01 8.34 -1.17
CA ILE A 30 -21.92 8.98 -0.43
C ILE A 30 -22.11 8.78 1.08
N ILE A 31 -23.35 8.72 1.56
CA ILE A 31 -23.66 8.42 2.97
C ILE A 31 -23.13 7.03 3.39
N TYR A 32 -23.22 6.01 2.53
CA TYR A 32 -22.59 4.68 2.72
C TYR A 32 -22.96 3.91 4.01
N GLU A 33 -23.88 4.43 4.83
CA GLU A 33 -24.33 3.79 6.07
C GLU A 33 -25.87 3.82 6.17
N PRO A 34 -26.47 2.97 7.02
CA PRO A 34 -27.89 3.05 7.35
C PRO A 34 -28.29 4.48 7.75
N VAL A 35 -29.33 5.02 7.14
CA VAL A 35 -29.68 6.43 7.30
C VAL A 35 -31.19 6.64 7.41
N THR A 36 -31.59 7.57 8.27
CA THR A 36 -33.00 7.96 8.42
C THR A 36 -33.43 8.93 7.32
N GLU A 37 -34.73 8.95 6.98
CA GLU A 37 -35.27 9.93 6.02
C GLU A 37 -35.04 11.38 6.47
N CYS A 38 -34.97 11.63 7.79
CA CYS A 38 -34.65 12.94 8.36
C CYS A 38 -33.24 13.40 8.00
N GLN A 39 -32.23 12.53 8.17
CA GLN A 39 -30.84 12.83 7.83
C GLN A 39 -30.65 12.99 6.32
N ILE A 40 -31.28 12.14 5.50
CA ILE A 40 -31.27 12.30 4.03
C ILE A 40 -31.81 13.68 3.65
N ARG A 41 -32.91 14.11 4.28
CA ARG A 41 -33.50 15.43 4.06
C ARG A 41 -32.58 16.56 4.52
N GLY A 42 -31.91 16.41 5.67
CA GLY A 42 -30.92 17.36 6.17
C GLY A 42 -29.80 17.59 5.15
N CYS A 43 -29.18 16.50 4.69
CA CYS A 43 -28.18 16.56 3.63
C CYS A 43 -28.73 17.15 2.32
N PHE A 44 -29.91 16.71 1.87
CA PHE A 44 -30.49 17.15 0.60
C PHE A 44 -30.81 18.65 0.59
N LYS A 45 -31.37 19.18 1.68
CA LYS A 45 -31.62 20.62 1.84
C LYS A 45 -30.36 21.46 1.71
N ARG A 46 -29.26 21.00 2.31
CA ARG A 46 -27.96 21.68 2.19
C ARG A 46 -27.48 21.70 0.75
N VAL A 47 -27.52 20.57 0.06
CA VAL A 47 -27.18 20.49 -1.37
C VAL A 47 -28.03 21.45 -2.21
N THR A 48 -29.35 21.50 -2.03
CA THR A 48 -30.22 22.40 -2.82
C THR A 48 -30.02 23.88 -2.50
N SER A 49 -29.72 24.19 -1.24
CA SER A 49 -29.47 25.57 -0.78
C SER A 49 -28.22 26.19 -1.43
N LEU A 50 -27.20 25.38 -1.71
CA LEU A 50 -25.97 25.81 -2.40
C LEU A 50 -26.22 26.24 -3.86
N HIS A 51 -27.27 25.73 -4.51
CA HIS A 51 -27.56 25.97 -5.93
C HIS A 51 -28.68 26.98 -6.20
N ASN A 52 -29.26 27.60 -5.16
CA ASN A 52 -30.50 28.38 -5.29
C ASN A 52 -31.60 27.62 -6.07
N ALA A 53 -31.58 26.29 -6.01
CA ALA A 53 -32.54 25.44 -6.67
C ALA A 53 -33.84 25.42 -5.84
N ALA A 54 -34.98 25.23 -6.50
CA ALA A 54 -36.23 25.01 -5.78
C ALA A 54 -36.09 23.79 -4.87
N GLU A 55 -36.26 23.97 -3.56
CA GLU A 55 -36.30 22.86 -2.61
C GLU A 55 -37.44 21.91 -2.98
N LEU A 56 -37.16 20.61 -2.98
CA LEU A 56 -38.24 19.63 -3.06
C LEU A 56 -39.13 19.75 -1.83
N THR A 57 -40.44 19.65 -2.04
CA THR A 57 -41.37 19.44 -0.95
C THR A 57 -41.08 18.08 -0.29
N GLU A 58 -41.42 17.97 1.00
CA GLU A 58 -41.33 16.71 1.74
C GLU A 58 -42.05 15.55 1.02
N LYS A 59 -43.18 15.86 0.38
CA LYS A 59 -43.95 14.89 -0.39
C LYS A 59 -43.17 14.36 -1.60
N GLU A 60 -42.50 15.23 -2.33
CA GLU A 60 -41.69 14.85 -3.51
C GLU A 60 -40.48 14.03 -3.12
N LEU A 61 -39.77 14.41 -2.04
CA LEU A 61 -38.65 13.62 -1.52
C LEU A 61 -39.10 12.21 -1.09
N ASN A 62 -40.22 12.10 -0.37
CA ASN A 62 -40.75 10.81 0.07
C ASN A 62 -41.24 9.96 -1.10
N GLN A 63 -41.77 10.57 -2.17
CA GLN A 63 -42.13 9.87 -3.40
C GLN A 63 -40.90 9.32 -4.13
N ALA A 64 -39.84 10.13 -4.24
CA ALA A 64 -38.57 9.72 -4.82
C ALA A 64 -37.95 8.54 -4.05
N LEU A 65 -37.88 8.63 -2.71
CA LEU A 65 -37.38 7.52 -1.87
C LEU A 65 -38.20 6.24 -2.08
N LYS A 66 -39.54 6.34 -2.05
CA LYS A 66 -40.42 5.18 -2.30
C LYS A 66 -40.17 4.55 -3.66
N HIS A 67 -39.94 5.35 -4.70
CA HIS A 67 -39.62 4.83 -6.01
C HIS A 67 -38.27 4.10 -6.00
N LEU A 68 -37.21 4.69 -5.42
CA LEU A 68 -35.89 4.06 -5.30
C LEU A 68 -35.93 2.71 -4.54
N HIS A 69 -36.74 2.60 -3.48
CA HIS A 69 -37.00 1.33 -2.79
C HIS A 69 -37.69 0.31 -3.70
N LEU A 70 -38.73 0.74 -4.42
CA LEU A 70 -39.55 -0.14 -5.27
C LEU A 70 -38.72 -0.82 -6.36
N ILE A 71 -37.78 -0.09 -6.96
CA ILE A 71 -36.88 -0.60 -8.02
C ILE A 71 -35.58 -1.21 -7.46
N GLY A 72 -35.42 -1.26 -6.14
CA GLY A 72 -34.31 -1.96 -5.47
C GLY A 72 -32.96 -1.24 -5.50
N LEU A 73 -32.91 0.06 -5.80
CA LEU A 73 -31.66 0.84 -5.79
C LEU A 73 -31.23 1.23 -4.37
N ILE A 74 -32.17 1.29 -3.44
CA ILE A 74 -31.91 1.42 -2.00
C ILE A 74 -32.61 0.32 -1.21
N ASN A 75 -32.05 -0.07 -0.07
CA ASN A 75 -32.63 -1.07 0.82
C ASN A 75 -33.53 -0.43 1.89
N LYS A 76 -34.19 -1.25 2.73
CA LYS A 76 -35.09 -0.81 3.82
C LYS A 76 -34.47 0.16 4.85
N LYS A 77 -33.13 0.23 4.93
CA LYS A 77 -32.39 1.15 5.80
C LYS A 77 -31.89 2.39 5.05
N ASN A 78 -32.43 2.63 3.85
CA ASN A 78 -32.05 3.67 2.91
C ASN A 78 -30.57 3.62 2.48
N GLU A 79 -29.96 2.43 2.49
CA GLU A 79 -28.60 2.27 1.99
C GLU A 79 -28.63 2.05 0.48
N CYS A 80 -27.73 2.70 -0.26
CA CYS A 80 -27.53 2.41 -1.67
C CYS A 80 -27.10 0.95 -1.85
N HIS A 81 -27.67 0.28 -2.86
CA HIS A 81 -27.38 -1.13 -3.09
C HIS A 81 -25.88 -1.35 -3.38
N ILE A 82 -25.25 -2.28 -2.66
CA ILE A 82 -23.79 -2.48 -2.64
C ILE A 82 -23.19 -2.79 -4.02
N ASP A 83 -23.97 -3.42 -4.91
CA ASP A 83 -23.55 -3.72 -6.28
C ASP A 83 -23.46 -2.49 -7.20
N ILE A 84 -24.03 -1.34 -6.82
CA ILE A 84 -24.04 -0.11 -7.65
C ILE A 84 -23.48 1.12 -6.94
N ILE A 85 -23.17 1.03 -5.65
CA ILE A 85 -22.87 2.19 -4.82
C ILE A 85 -21.68 3.00 -5.36
N GLU A 86 -20.62 2.30 -5.77
CA GLU A 86 -19.45 2.94 -6.36
C GLU A 86 -19.76 3.49 -7.77
N GLU A 87 -20.81 3.03 -8.47
CA GLU A 87 -21.11 3.45 -9.86
C GLU A 87 -21.84 4.77 -9.81
N VAL A 88 -22.75 4.85 -8.85
CA VAL A 88 -23.44 6.07 -8.46
C VAL A 88 -22.41 7.08 -7.96
N THR A 89 -21.52 6.72 -7.03
CA THR A 89 -20.48 7.65 -6.53
C THR A 89 -19.55 8.13 -7.64
N ALA A 90 -19.07 7.23 -8.51
CA ALA A 90 -18.26 7.61 -9.67
C ALA A 90 -19.00 8.57 -10.63
N SER A 91 -20.32 8.40 -10.78
CA SER A 91 -21.14 9.30 -11.58
C SER A 91 -21.25 10.69 -10.94
N SER A 92 -21.41 10.77 -9.61
CA SER A 92 -21.39 12.03 -8.87
C SER A 92 -20.05 12.77 -9.00
N ILE A 93 -18.92 12.05 -9.04
CA ILE A 93 -17.61 12.69 -9.29
C ILE A 93 -17.54 13.24 -10.71
N LYS A 94 -17.93 12.46 -11.72
CA LYS A 94 -17.96 12.89 -13.14
C LYS A 94 -18.84 14.12 -13.35
N LEU A 95 -19.95 14.20 -12.63
CA LEU A 95 -20.90 15.32 -12.67
C LEU A 95 -20.46 16.51 -11.78
N ARG A 96 -19.30 16.44 -11.11
CA ARG A 96 -18.79 17.47 -10.19
C ARG A 96 -19.72 17.78 -9.02
N GLN A 97 -20.46 16.77 -8.56
CA GLN A 97 -21.40 16.86 -7.44
C GLN A 97 -20.84 16.26 -6.15
N PHE A 98 -19.75 15.49 -6.25
CA PHE A 98 -19.22 14.74 -5.11
C PHE A 98 -18.83 15.65 -3.94
N GLU A 99 -18.11 16.75 -4.20
CA GLU A 99 -17.61 17.66 -3.17
C GLU A 99 -18.74 18.29 -2.35
N GLU A 100 -19.81 18.71 -3.02
CA GLU A 100 -21.00 19.29 -2.39
C GLU A 100 -21.76 18.25 -1.56
N PHE A 101 -21.94 17.05 -2.11
CA PHE A 101 -22.61 15.97 -1.40
C PHE A 101 -21.78 15.53 -0.18
N ALA A 102 -20.45 15.44 -0.33
CA ALA A 102 -19.53 15.13 0.75
C ALA A 102 -19.61 16.17 1.87
N ALA A 103 -19.60 17.46 1.55
CA ALA A 103 -19.75 18.54 2.53
C ALA A 103 -21.09 18.45 3.28
N ALA A 104 -22.19 18.26 2.57
CA ALA A 104 -23.52 18.12 3.18
C ALA A 104 -23.63 16.91 4.12
N VAL A 105 -22.97 15.79 3.77
CA VAL A 105 -22.86 14.61 4.62
C VAL A 105 -21.99 14.89 5.83
N MET A 106 -20.82 15.49 5.66
CA MET A 106 -19.92 15.80 6.77
C MET A 106 -20.56 16.69 7.83
N GLU A 107 -21.35 17.69 7.42
CA GLU A 107 -22.06 18.58 8.33
C GLU A 107 -23.27 17.91 9.02
N GLU A 108 -23.88 16.87 8.43
CA GLU A 108 -25.09 16.22 8.99
C GLU A 108 -24.70 15.13 9.98
N PHE A 109 -23.57 14.49 9.71
CA PHE A 109 -23.05 13.36 10.48
C PHE A 109 -21.87 13.75 11.36
N ASP A 110 -21.83 15.00 11.86
CA ASP A 110 -20.72 15.55 12.66
C ASP A 110 -20.19 14.55 13.70
N GLN A 111 -18.88 14.39 13.71
CA GLN A 111 -18.15 13.34 14.40
C GLN A 111 -17.85 13.63 15.87
N THR A 112 -18.17 14.83 16.35
CA THR A 112 -17.74 15.36 17.66
C THR A 112 -18.24 14.59 18.89
N TYR A 113 -19.12 13.59 18.74
CA TYR A 113 -19.85 12.98 19.85
C TYR A 113 -19.85 11.43 19.92
N TRP A 114 -19.03 10.73 19.14
CA TRP A 114 -19.14 9.27 19.08
C TRP A 114 -18.18 8.54 20.04
N GLU A 115 -18.76 7.91 21.07
CA GLU A 115 -18.02 7.02 21.99
C GLU A 115 -17.62 5.68 21.35
N LYS A 116 -18.28 5.26 20.25
CA LYS A 116 -18.00 4.03 19.50
C LYS A 116 -18.25 4.20 18.00
N HIS A 117 -17.31 3.76 17.19
CA HIS A 117 -17.44 3.75 15.73
C HIS A 117 -18.21 2.51 15.26
N SER A 118 -18.93 2.62 14.14
CA SER A 118 -19.42 1.45 13.39
C SER A 118 -18.62 1.27 12.10
N LEU A 119 -18.50 0.03 11.62
CA LEU A 119 -17.74 -0.27 10.40
C LEU A 119 -18.21 0.52 9.15
N PRO A 120 -19.52 0.62 8.85
CA PRO A 120 -19.98 1.42 7.70
C PRO A 120 -19.59 2.90 7.80
N GLN A 121 -19.61 3.48 9.00
CA GLN A 121 -19.21 4.87 9.23
C GLN A 121 -17.73 5.08 8.93
N VAL A 122 -16.86 4.25 9.47
CA VAL A 122 -15.41 4.41 9.25
C VAL A 122 -15.07 4.16 7.77
N LEU A 123 -15.78 3.24 7.11
CA LEU A 123 -15.65 3.05 5.66
C LEU A 123 -16.17 4.26 4.86
N ARG A 124 -17.23 4.93 5.29
CA ARG A 124 -17.64 6.23 4.71
C ARG A 124 -16.50 7.23 4.82
N GLU A 125 -15.92 7.40 6.00
CA GLU A 125 -14.84 8.37 6.22
C GLU A 125 -13.62 8.07 5.35
N LEU A 126 -13.28 6.79 5.20
CA LEU A 126 -12.23 6.36 4.28
C LEU A 126 -12.57 6.72 2.83
N ARG A 127 -13.81 6.46 2.38
CA ARG A 127 -14.28 6.82 1.03
C ARG A 127 -14.21 8.33 0.80
N LEU A 128 -14.70 9.12 1.75
CA LEU A 128 -14.64 10.58 1.70
C LEU A 128 -13.18 11.06 1.61
N GLY A 129 -12.29 10.54 2.45
CA GLY A 129 -10.87 10.87 2.42
C GLY A 129 -10.22 10.58 1.07
N ILE A 130 -10.51 9.41 0.49
CA ILE A 130 -9.97 8.99 -0.82
C ILE A 130 -10.47 9.92 -1.95
N TYR A 131 -11.77 10.12 -2.04
CA TYR A 131 -12.39 10.84 -3.16
C TYR A 131 -12.23 12.35 -3.07
N ALA A 132 -12.22 12.91 -1.86
CA ALA A 132 -12.00 14.35 -1.62
C ALA A 132 -10.51 14.73 -1.50
N GLN A 133 -9.57 13.78 -1.61
CA GLN A 133 -8.14 14.00 -1.38
C GLN A 133 -7.81 14.54 0.03
N ASP A 134 -8.60 14.17 1.03
CA ASP A 134 -8.34 14.48 2.44
C ASP A 134 -7.50 13.33 3.05
N PHE A 135 -6.18 13.43 2.87
CA PHE A 135 -5.23 12.42 3.34
C PHE A 135 -5.24 12.25 4.86
N TYR A 136 -5.54 13.32 5.61
CA TYR A 136 -5.63 13.26 7.06
C TYR A 136 -6.83 12.40 7.48
N ARG A 137 -8.01 12.65 6.90
CA ARG A 137 -9.20 11.82 7.13
C ARG A 137 -9.01 10.39 6.70
N LYS A 138 -8.39 10.17 5.52
CA LYS A 138 -8.02 8.83 5.04
C LYS A 138 -7.18 8.11 6.09
N SER A 139 -6.12 8.74 6.59
CA SER A 139 -5.23 8.16 7.60
C SER A 139 -5.95 7.85 8.91
N GLN A 140 -6.76 8.78 9.44
CA GLN A 140 -7.53 8.55 10.66
C GLN A 140 -8.51 7.38 10.53
N ALA A 141 -9.26 7.34 9.42
CA ALA A 141 -10.22 6.27 9.17
C ALA A 141 -9.51 4.91 9.11
N LEU A 142 -8.40 4.86 8.38
CA LEU A 142 -7.54 3.70 8.28
C LEU A 142 -7.03 3.24 9.65
N ASP A 143 -6.51 4.14 10.49
CA ASP A 143 -6.08 3.82 11.86
C ASP A 143 -7.20 3.20 12.70
N ILE A 144 -8.41 3.75 12.64
CA ILE A 144 -9.58 3.20 13.33
C ILE A 144 -9.92 1.80 12.78
N LEU A 145 -9.90 1.59 11.45
CA LEU A 145 -10.18 0.29 10.85
C LEU A 145 -9.19 -0.78 11.31
N TRP A 146 -7.90 -0.47 11.41
CA TRP A 146 -6.90 -1.43 11.87
C TRP A 146 -6.94 -1.66 13.38
N ASN A 147 -7.28 -0.65 14.18
CA ASN A 147 -7.34 -0.80 15.63
C ASN A 147 -8.64 -1.48 16.11
N GLU A 148 -9.79 -1.09 15.56
CA GLU A 148 -11.10 -1.55 16.04
C GLU A 148 -11.70 -2.69 15.18
N PHE A 149 -11.39 -2.72 13.88
CA PHE A 149 -12.07 -3.60 12.91
C PHE A 149 -11.12 -4.56 12.16
N SER A 150 -9.89 -4.76 12.64
CA SER A 150 -8.89 -5.59 11.93
C SER A 150 -9.36 -7.01 11.59
N ILE A 151 -10.27 -7.59 12.39
CA ILE A 151 -10.83 -8.93 12.11
C ILE A 151 -11.62 -8.98 10.80
N ASN A 152 -12.27 -7.87 10.43
CA ASN A 152 -13.05 -7.74 9.19
C ASN A 152 -12.17 -7.70 7.94
N PHE A 153 -10.89 -7.33 8.10
CA PHE A 153 -9.96 -7.11 6.98
C PHE A 153 -8.86 -8.16 6.87
N LYS A 154 -9.04 -9.32 7.52
CA LYS A 154 -8.08 -10.44 7.44
C LYS A 154 -7.87 -10.96 6.02
N GLN A 155 -8.91 -10.90 5.18
CA GLN A 155 -8.89 -11.45 3.81
C GLN A 155 -8.85 -10.38 2.72
N LYS A 156 -9.40 -9.19 2.99
CA LYS A 156 -9.52 -8.09 2.04
C LYS A 156 -9.16 -6.79 2.74
N SER A 157 -8.35 -5.94 2.11
CA SER A 157 -8.04 -4.62 2.65
C SER A 157 -9.28 -3.73 2.67
N PRO A 158 -9.29 -2.64 3.47
CA PRO A 158 -10.34 -1.62 3.41
C PRO A 158 -10.60 -1.09 2.00
N ILE A 159 -9.54 -0.88 1.21
CA ILE A 159 -9.62 -0.43 -0.18
C ILE A 159 -10.35 -1.46 -1.05
N ASP A 160 -10.03 -2.75 -0.89
CA ASP A 160 -10.73 -3.83 -1.58
C ASP A 160 -12.20 -3.96 -1.19
N HIS A 161 -12.53 -3.60 0.05
CA HIS A 161 -13.91 -3.56 0.52
C HIS A 161 -14.70 -2.47 -0.20
N ILE A 162 -14.15 -1.25 -0.28
CA ILE A 162 -14.76 -0.11 -0.98
C ILE A 162 -14.95 -0.41 -2.47
N ARG A 163 -13.90 -0.92 -3.13
CA ARG A 163 -13.93 -1.30 -4.55
C ARG A 163 -14.99 -2.36 -4.86
N ASN A 164 -15.35 -3.17 -3.86
CA ASN A 164 -16.31 -4.27 -3.94
C ASN A 164 -16.04 -5.24 -5.13
N GLY A 165 -14.78 -5.41 -5.55
CA GLY A 165 -14.40 -6.34 -6.62
C GLY A 165 -14.36 -5.77 -8.05
N ARG A 166 -14.59 -4.46 -8.23
CA ARG A 166 -14.49 -3.78 -9.53
C ARG A 166 -13.05 -3.68 -10.05
N PRO A 167 -12.77 -3.79 -11.36
CA PRO A 167 -11.40 -3.64 -11.86
C PRO A 167 -10.77 -2.30 -11.47
N TYR A 168 -9.54 -2.30 -10.94
CA TYR A 168 -8.85 -1.10 -10.47
C TYR A 168 -8.84 0.02 -11.51
N ALA A 169 -8.54 -0.29 -12.78
CA ALA A 169 -8.54 0.71 -13.86
C ALA A 169 -9.86 1.50 -13.95
N SER A 170 -11.00 0.80 -13.94
CA SER A 170 -12.32 1.44 -14.04
C SER A 170 -12.72 2.23 -12.80
N TRP A 171 -12.30 1.76 -11.61
CA TRP A 171 -12.62 2.40 -10.35
C TRP A 171 -11.76 3.67 -10.13
N LEU A 172 -10.45 3.57 -10.39
CA LEU A 172 -9.51 4.68 -10.28
C LEU A 172 -9.79 5.79 -11.30
N ALA A 173 -10.27 5.46 -12.50
CA ALA A 173 -10.60 6.45 -13.52
C ALA A 173 -11.68 7.46 -13.09
N ALA A 174 -12.44 7.17 -12.02
CA ALA A 174 -13.41 8.11 -11.45
C ALA A 174 -12.79 9.12 -10.48
N MET A 175 -11.53 8.93 -10.06
CA MET A 175 -10.88 9.73 -9.03
C MET A 175 -9.94 10.78 -9.61
N PRO A 176 -9.57 11.82 -8.84
CA PRO A 176 -8.47 12.72 -9.18
C PRO A 176 -7.14 11.98 -9.32
N LEU A 177 -6.30 12.48 -10.24
CA LEU A 177 -5.02 11.86 -10.59
C LEU A 177 -4.09 11.59 -9.38
N PRO A 178 -3.95 12.50 -8.38
CA PRO A 178 -3.13 12.23 -7.19
C PRO A 178 -3.61 11.02 -6.38
N SER A 179 -4.93 10.89 -6.15
CA SER A 179 -5.52 9.73 -5.45
C SER A 179 -5.26 8.43 -6.21
N GLN A 180 -5.36 8.45 -7.55
CA GLN A 180 -5.09 7.26 -8.36
C GLN A 180 -3.67 6.74 -8.13
N LEU A 181 -2.69 7.64 -8.18
CA LEU A 181 -1.28 7.32 -8.07
C LEU A 181 -0.90 6.87 -6.65
N GLU A 182 -1.48 7.49 -5.63
CA GLU A 182 -1.27 7.09 -4.23
C GLU A 182 -1.82 5.68 -3.97
N ILE A 183 -3.07 5.41 -4.35
CA ILE A 183 -3.69 4.09 -4.17
C ILE A 183 -2.91 3.01 -4.93
N LEU A 184 -2.49 3.27 -6.17
CA LEU A 184 -1.68 2.32 -6.93
C LEU A 184 -0.34 2.03 -6.25
N THR A 185 0.27 3.05 -5.64
CA THR A 185 1.50 2.88 -4.87
C THR A 185 1.24 2.03 -3.63
N GLU A 186 0.17 2.27 -2.88
CA GLU A 186 -0.20 1.46 -1.70
C GLU A 186 -0.51 0.00 -2.07
N LEU A 187 -1.28 -0.22 -3.14
CA LEU A 187 -1.62 -1.55 -3.64
C LEU A 187 -0.37 -2.34 -4.04
N LEU A 188 0.56 -1.68 -4.72
CA LEU A 188 1.83 -2.29 -5.08
C LEU A 188 2.61 -2.74 -3.83
N HIS A 189 2.65 -1.93 -2.77
CA HIS A 189 3.31 -2.32 -1.51
C HIS A 189 2.61 -3.53 -0.89
N GLU A 190 1.28 -3.52 -0.80
CA GLU A 190 0.48 -4.65 -0.29
C GLU A 190 0.70 -5.94 -1.13
N GLU A 191 0.79 -5.80 -2.45
CA GLU A 191 1.04 -6.91 -3.38
C GLU A 191 2.42 -7.53 -3.16
N ILE A 192 3.48 -6.72 -2.96
CA ILE A 192 4.80 -7.27 -2.59
C ILE A 192 4.74 -7.98 -1.26
N GLU A 193 4.17 -7.34 -0.23
CA GLU A 193 4.11 -7.88 1.13
C GLU A 193 3.43 -9.25 1.17
N LYS A 194 2.45 -9.46 0.29
CA LYS A 194 1.72 -10.72 0.13
C LYS A 194 2.24 -11.62 -0.99
N LEU A 195 3.28 -11.20 -1.70
CA LEU A 195 3.77 -11.82 -2.95
C LEU A 195 2.63 -12.09 -3.94
N ALA A 196 1.64 -11.20 -4.02
CA ALA A 196 0.53 -11.27 -4.97
C ALA A 196 0.95 -10.74 -6.36
N PRO A 197 0.26 -11.09 -7.46
CA PRO A 197 0.57 -10.57 -8.79
C PRO A 197 0.47 -9.04 -8.83
N CYS A 198 1.54 -8.35 -9.26
CA CYS A 198 1.57 -6.87 -9.33
C CYS A 198 1.70 -6.30 -10.75
N ALA A 199 1.84 -7.13 -11.78
CA ALA A 199 2.15 -6.68 -13.13
C ALA A 199 1.11 -5.69 -13.69
N ALA A 200 -0.19 -5.95 -13.44
CA ALA A 200 -1.27 -5.10 -13.90
C ALA A 200 -1.28 -3.74 -13.16
N THR A 201 -1.10 -3.76 -11.84
CA THR A 201 -1.03 -2.56 -11.00
C THR A 201 0.17 -1.70 -11.38
N LEU A 202 1.33 -2.33 -11.60
CA LEU A 202 2.56 -1.66 -12.04
C LEU A 202 2.40 -1.03 -13.43
N GLN A 203 1.80 -1.75 -14.37
CA GLN A 203 1.52 -1.23 -15.70
C GLN A 203 0.56 -0.03 -15.66
N LEU A 204 -0.48 -0.10 -14.82
CA LEU A 204 -1.43 0.99 -14.67
C LEU A 204 -0.78 2.23 -14.04
N LEU A 205 0.09 2.04 -13.02
CA LEU A 205 0.88 3.14 -12.43
C LEU A 205 1.77 3.80 -13.49
N GLU A 206 2.46 3.01 -14.32
CA GLU A 206 3.29 3.52 -15.41
C GLU A 206 2.46 4.31 -16.45
N GLN A 207 1.29 3.79 -16.84
CA GLN A 207 0.40 4.48 -17.79
C GLN A 207 -0.11 5.83 -17.25
N ILE A 208 -0.50 5.87 -15.98
CA ILE A 208 -1.07 7.07 -15.35
C ILE A 208 0.02 8.08 -15.05
N SER A 209 1.16 7.66 -14.47
CA SER A 209 2.28 8.56 -14.18
C SER A 209 2.88 9.21 -15.42
N ASN A 210 2.83 8.54 -16.58
CA ASN A 210 3.27 9.10 -17.85
C ASN A 210 2.44 10.29 -18.35
N GLN A 211 1.27 10.55 -17.75
CA GLN A 211 0.45 11.73 -18.04
C GLN A 211 0.92 12.96 -17.24
N LEU A 212 1.75 12.77 -16.22
CA LEU A 212 2.24 13.87 -15.37
C LEU A 212 3.37 14.67 -16.03
N PRO A 213 3.51 15.96 -15.68
CA PRO A 213 4.72 16.74 -15.93
C PRO A 213 5.97 16.07 -15.33
N ARG A 214 7.14 16.28 -15.94
CA ARG A 214 8.38 15.56 -15.60
C ARG A 214 8.76 15.57 -14.12
N PRO A 215 8.75 16.69 -13.38
CA PRO A 215 9.16 16.67 -11.97
C PRO A 215 8.31 15.72 -11.11
N GLN A 216 7.00 15.70 -11.37
CA GLN A 216 6.07 14.81 -10.68
C GLN A 216 6.14 13.38 -11.20
N ARG A 217 6.38 13.19 -12.50
CA ARG A 217 6.56 11.86 -13.09
C ARG A 217 7.75 11.13 -12.45
N ASN A 218 8.86 11.84 -12.22
CA ASN A 218 10.12 11.23 -11.76
C ASN A 218 10.00 10.57 -10.37
N SER A 219 9.17 11.10 -9.46
CA SER A 219 8.94 10.46 -8.15
C SER A 219 8.29 9.07 -8.28
N TYR A 220 7.41 8.89 -9.27
CA TYR A 220 6.80 7.59 -9.57
C TYR A 220 7.72 6.66 -10.36
N ARG A 221 8.68 7.19 -11.13
CA ARG A 221 9.67 6.35 -11.83
C ARG A 221 10.55 5.58 -10.84
N ASP A 222 10.90 6.16 -9.70
CA ASP A 222 11.63 5.48 -8.62
C ASP A 222 10.82 4.33 -8.01
N VAL A 223 9.53 4.58 -7.79
CA VAL A 223 8.59 3.55 -7.35
C VAL A 223 8.57 2.43 -8.39
N ILE A 224 8.28 2.74 -9.66
CA ILE A 224 8.24 1.76 -10.75
C ILE A 224 9.55 0.96 -10.84
N ALA A 225 10.70 1.64 -10.81
CA ALA A 225 12.01 1.00 -10.83
C ALA A 225 12.18 0.00 -9.68
N THR A 226 11.71 0.35 -8.47
CA THR A 226 11.75 -0.54 -7.30
C THR A 226 11.05 -1.87 -7.59
N TYR A 227 9.84 -1.82 -8.14
CA TYR A 227 9.07 -3.03 -8.49
C TYR A 227 9.71 -3.79 -9.66
N ARG A 228 10.24 -3.09 -10.66
CA ARG A 228 10.95 -3.70 -11.80
C ARG A 228 12.22 -4.45 -11.35
N ILE A 229 12.98 -3.92 -10.37
CA ILE A 229 14.13 -4.61 -9.76
C ILE A 229 13.70 -5.96 -9.15
N LEU A 230 12.63 -5.95 -8.34
CA LEU A 230 12.15 -7.16 -7.66
C LEU A 230 11.67 -8.23 -8.64
N ARG A 231 11.13 -7.80 -9.78
CA ARG A 231 10.70 -8.65 -10.88
C ARG A 231 11.84 -9.09 -11.80
N GLY A 232 13.04 -8.56 -11.61
CA GLY A 232 14.22 -8.90 -12.43
C GLY A 232 14.21 -8.27 -13.82
N GLU A 233 13.49 -7.16 -14.00
CA GLU A 233 13.30 -6.48 -15.27
C GLU A 233 14.37 -5.39 -15.48
N ASN A 234 15.64 -5.77 -15.34
CA ASN A 234 16.78 -4.85 -15.24
C ASN A 234 16.90 -3.88 -16.44
N SER A 235 16.62 -4.35 -17.66
CA SER A 235 16.65 -3.49 -18.86
C SER A 235 15.61 -2.35 -18.83
N MET A 236 14.52 -2.51 -18.07
CA MET A 236 13.54 -1.42 -17.87
C MET A 236 14.08 -0.42 -16.85
N VAL A 237 14.73 -0.91 -15.79
CA VAL A 237 15.34 -0.09 -14.74
C VAL A 237 16.47 0.77 -15.32
N GLU A 238 17.33 0.19 -16.15
CA GLU A 238 18.40 0.91 -16.84
C GLU A 238 17.85 2.03 -17.73
N ARG A 239 16.77 1.80 -18.47
CA ARG A 239 16.10 2.85 -19.25
C ARG A 239 15.56 3.97 -18.38
N ILE A 240 14.94 3.65 -17.25
CA ILE A 240 14.48 4.67 -16.30
C ILE A 240 15.65 5.54 -15.83
N ILE A 241 16.79 4.92 -15.50
CA ILE A 241 17.99 5.61 -15.04
C ILE A 241 18.64 6.44 -16.15
N GLN A 242 18.65 5.97 -17.40
CA GLN A 242 19.28 6.65 -18.54
C GLN A 242 18.45 7.81 -19.10
N GLU A 243 17.13 7.73 -18.99
CA GLU A 243 16.20 8.79 -19.40
C GLU A 243 16.13 9.95 -18.38
N ASP A 244 17.05 9.99 -17.42
CA ASP A 244 17.26 11.08 -16.46
C ASP A 244 17.83 12.31 -17.17
N ASP A 245 17.15 13.46 -17.05
CA ASP A 245 17.57 14.74 -17.63
C ASP A 245 18.38 15.63 -16.68
N GLY A 246 18.82 15.06 -15.54
CA GLY A 246 19.70 15.72 -14.58
C GLY A 246 18.97 16.44 -13.43
N ASN A 247 17.64 16.52 -13.47
CA ASN A 247 16.84 17.14 -12.41
C ASN A 247 16.49 16.18 -11.25
N PHE A 248 16.48 14.86 -11.49
CA PHE A 248 16.14 13.88 -10.47
C PHE A 248 17.07 12.65 -10.59
N PRO A 249 18.16 12.60 -9.81
CA PRO A 249 19.28 11.72 -10.09
C PRO A 249 19.03 10.21 -9.82
N HIS A 250 17.79 9.78 -9.53
CA HIS A 250 17.41 8.39 -9.22
C HIS A 250 18.38 7.70 -8.23
N LEU A 251 18.91 8.46 -7.27
CA LEU A 251 20.08 8.05 -6.46
C LEU A 251 19.78 6.82 -5.62
N GLU A 252 18.59 6.74 -5.02
CA GLU A 252 18.22 5.59 -4.18
C GLU A 252 18.14 4.29 -4.99
N VAL A 253 17.64 4.35 -6.23
CA VAL A 253 17.55 3.18 -7.13
C VAL A 253 18.95 2.75 -7.58
N LYS A 254 19.80 3.71 -7.98
CA LYS A 254 21.20 3.45 -8.34
C LYS A 254 21.96 2.83 -7.18
N ALA A 255 21.80 3.37 -5.97
CA ALA A 255 22.41 2.84 -4.76
C ALA A 255 21.99 1.40 -4.48
N TRP A 256 20.70 1.10 -4.61
CA TRP A 256 20.19 -0.25 -4.42
C TRP A 256 20.79 -1.25 -5.42
N LEU A 257 20.87 -0.88 -6.70
CA LEU A 257 21.52 -1.71 -7.71
C LEU A 257 23.00 -1.99 -7.39
N GLU A 258 23.75 -0.99 -6.93
CA GLU A 258 25.16 -1.20 -6.55
C GLU A 258 25.29 -2.18 -5.38
N VAL A 259 24.39 -2.11 -4.38
CA VAL A 259 24.32 -3.10 -3.30
C VAL A 259 24.00 -4.49 -3.84
N LEU A 260 23.03 -4.61 -4.75
CA LEU A 260 22.68 -5.89 -5.38
C LEU A 260 23.82 -6.45 -6.24
N HIS A 261 24.70 -5.61 -6.80
CA HIS A 261 25.92 -6.05 -7.47
C HIS A 261 27.07 -6.41 -6.50
N GLY A 262 26.87 -6.21 -5.19
CA GLY A 262 27.86 -6.47 -4.15
C GLY A 262 28.87 -5.34 -3.93
N LYS A 263 28.59 -4.14 -4.44
CA LYS A 263 29.45 -2.96 -4.31
C LYS A 263 28.93 -2.07 -3.17
N MET A 264 29.12 -2.53 -1.93
CA MET A 264 28.52 -1.90 -0.74
C MET A 264 28.93 -0.44 -0.56
N ASP A 265 30.21 -0.11 -0.67
CA ASP A 265 30.70 1.27 -0.44
C ASP A 265 30.16 2.26 -1.48
N ALA A 266 30.07 1.84 -2.75
CA ALA A 266 29.45 2.64 -3.80
C ALA A 266 27.95 2.87 -3.53
N GLY A 267 27.26 1.81 -3.08
CA GLY A 267 25.87 1.90 -2.62
C GLY A 267 25.70 2.88 -1.45
N ILE A 268 26.51 2.77 -0.40
CA ILE A 268 26.48 3.68 0.76
C ILE A 268 26.68 5.13 0.31
N SER A 269 27.68 5.39 -0.54
CA SER A 269 27.94 6.74 -1.06
C SER A 269 26.74 7.34 -1.79
N LEU A 270 26.10 6.56 -2.68
CA LEU A 270 24.91 7.01 -3.41
C LEU A 270 23.70 7.20 -2.50
N TYR A 271 23.51 6.33 -1.50
CA TYR A 271 22.47 6.50 -0.50
C TYR A 271 22.67 7.76 0.36
N THR A 272 23.90 8.05 0.78
CA THR A 272 24.20 9.30 1.49
C THR A 272 23.88 10.53 0.64
N GLN A 273 24.25 10.51 -0.64
CA GLN A 273 23.89 11.58 -1.59
C GLN A 273 22.37 11.69 -1.75
N ALA A 274 21.64 10.59 -1.79
CA ALA A 274 20.18 10.60 -1.87
C ALA A 274 19.55 11.28 -0.64
N LEU A 275 20.03 10.99 0.58
CA LEU A 275 19.54 11.65 1.80
C LEU A 275 19.82 13.15 1.80
N GLN A 276 20.99 13.56 1.30
CA GLN A 276 21.34 14.98 1.14
C GLN A 276 20.40 15.66 0.16
N TYR A 277 20.20 15.06 -1.02
CA TYR A 277 19.29 15.55 -2.03
C TYR A 277 17.85 15.68 -1.49
N ILE A 278 17.34 14.69 -0.76
CA ILE A 278 16.00 14.77 -0.12
C ILE A 278 15.95 15.94 0.86
N THR A 279 16.98 16.11 1.69
CA THR A 279 17.04 17.21 2.68
C THR A 279 16.99 18.57 1.98
N GLU A 280 17.81 18.78 0.95
CA GLU A 280 17.92 20.05 0.22
C GLU A 280 16.63 20.40 -0.53
N ASN A 281 15.96 19.40 -1.13
CA ASN A 281 14.79 19.64 -1.98
C ASN A 281 13.46 19.63 -1.23
N THR A 282 13.40 18.99 -0.05
CA THR A 282 12.15 18.90 0.75
C THR A 282 12.18 19.72 2.03
N GLY A 283 13.35 20.20 2.46
CA GLY A 283 13.52 20.86 3.76
C GLY A 283 13.34 19.93 4.97
N ARG A 284 13.15 18.61 4.75
CA ARG A 284 12.97 17.64 5.83
C ARG A 284 14.28 17.45 6.59
N LYS A 285 14.27 17.80 7.88
CA LYS A 285 15.43 17.62 8.78
C LYS A 285 15.81 16.16 9.03
N LYS A 286 14.85 15.25 8.82
CA LYS A 286 14.96 13.80 9.05
C LYS A 286 14.59 13.06 7.75
N PRO A 287 15.44 13.10 6.71
CA PRO A 287 15.15 12.43 5.45
C PRO A 287 15.11 10.91 5.65
N MET A 288 14.14 10.25 5.01
CA MET A 288 13.98 8.80 5.04
C MET A 288 13.76 8.28 3.62
N MET A 289 14.25 7.07 3.37
CA MET A 289 14.09 6.39 2.09
C MET A 289 12.84 5.53 2.09
N GLY A 290 12.30 5.30 0.90
CA GLY A 290 11.14 4.42 0.73
C GLY A 290 11.48 2.96 1.01
N TYR A 291 10.64 2.31 1.82
CA TYR A 291 10.53 0.86 2.07
C TYR A 291 11.80 0.03 1.78
N MET A 292 11.89 -0.63 0.61
CA MET A 292 13.02 -1.51 0.25
C MET A 292 14.36 -0.78 0.22
N LYS A 293 14.39 0.47 -0.27
CA LYS A 293 15.64 1.24 -0.43
C LYS A 293 16.24 1.56 0.94
N GLY A 294 15.39 1.88 1.93
CA GLY A 294 15.81 2.04 3.32
C GLY A 294 16.38 0.76 3.94
N LEU A 295 15.74 -0.39 3.73
CA LEU A 295 16.24 -1.69 4.21
C LEU A 295 17.63 -2.02 3.63
N PHE A 296 17.83 -1.75 2.35
CA PHE A 296 19.11 -2.00 1.69
C PHE A 296 20.20 -1.00 2.06
N TYR A 297 19.86 0.24 2.40
CA TYR A 297 20.81 1.18 2.98
C TYR A 297 21.33 0.68 4.34
N ILE A 298 20.42 0.27 5.24
CA ILE A 298 20.80 -0.30 6.54
C ILE A 298 21.65 -1.55 6.35
N LEU A 299 21.24 -2.47 5.47
CA LEU A 299 22.01 -3.67 5.19
C LEU A 299 23.43 -3.35 4.71
N ALA A 300 23.58 -2.39 3.78
CA ALA A 300 24.89 -1.98 3.30
C ALA A 300 25.76 -1.44 4.46
N LEU A 301 25.20 -0.59 5.32
CA LEU A 301 25.89 -0.06 6.50
C LEU A 301 26.33 -1.16 7.48
N LEU A 302 25.47 -2.13 7.78
CA LEU A 302 25.78 -3.23 8.71
C LEU A 302 26.80 -4.24 8.16
N THR A 303 26.98 -4.27 6.84
CA THR A 303 27.96 -5.14 6.16
C THR A 303 29.30 -4.45 5.93
N SER A 304 29.34 -3.12 6.08
CA SER A 304 30.54 -2.33 5.94
C SER A 304 31.50 -2.59 7.11
N PRO A 305 32.82 -2.73 6.85
CA PRO A 305 33.82 -2.86 7.90
C PRO A 305 34.14 -1.53 8.60
N HIS A 306 33.57 -0.40 8.13
CA HIS A 306 33.91 0.93 8.62
C HIS A 306 33.11 1.29 9.88
N ARG A 307 33.80 1.72 10.94
CA ARG A 307 33.18 2.18 12.20
C ARG A 307 32.14 3.30 12.01
N HIS A 308 32.36 4.19 11.04
CA HIS A 308 31.38 5.23 10.71
C HIS A 308 30.04 4.63 10.24
N SER A 309 30.08 3.53 9.47
CA SER A 309 28.88 2.86 8.98
C SER A 309 28.05 2.24 10.11
N GLU A 310 28.70 1.70 11.14
CA GLU A 310 28.02 1.17 12.34
C GLU A 310 27.25 2.28 13.09
N ILE A 311 27.90 3.42 13.34
CA ILE A 311 27.27 4.58 14.00
C ILE A 311 26.09 5.09 13.18
N GLU A 312 26.26 5.16 11.86
CA GLU A 312 25.22 5.61 10.94
C GLU A 312 24.05 4.62 10.87
N ALA A 313 24.29 3.30 10.93
CA ALA A 313 23.25 2.29 10.98
C ALA A 313 22.39 2.45 12.25
N GLU A 314 23.03 2.61 13.41
CA GLU A 314 22.35 2.87 14.68
C GLU A 314 21.52 4.16 14.63
N ARG A 315 22.08 5.25 14.11
CA ARG A 315 21.38 6.53 13.94
C ARG A 315 20.13 6.37 13.06
N TYR A 316 20.27 5.67 11.93
CA TYR A 316 19.18 5.51 10.96
C TYR A 316 18.08 4.58 11.48
N LEU A 317 18.43 3.49 12.16
CA LEU A 317 17.48 2.60 12.82
C LEU A 317 16.67 3.34 13.91
N ASN A 318 17.35 4.12 14.76
CA ASN A 318 16.68 4.93 15.78
C ASN A 318 15.75 5.99 15.18
N LEU A 319 16.10 6.54 14.02
CA LEU A 319 15.24 7.46 13.29
C LEU A 319 13.94 6.77 12.83
N ILE A 320 14.04 5.56 12.29
CA ILE A 320 12.88 4.79 11.82
C ILE A 320 11.94 4.47 12.97
N ASP A 321 12.47 4.02 14.10
CA ASP A 321 11.69 3.70 15.29
C ASP A 321 10.90 4.91 15.81
N GLN A 322 11.45 6.13 15.69
CA GLN A 322 10.80 7.37 16.12
C GLN A 322 9.72 7.86 15.16
N GLU A 323 9.93 7.74 13.85
CA GLU A 323 9.09 8.41 12.85
C GLU A 323 7.99 7.52 12.27
N ILE A 324 8.26 6.24 12.05
CA ILE A 324 7.31 5.31 11.38
C ILE A 324 6.95 4.12 12.28
N GLY A 325 7.75 3.88 13.32
CA GLY A 325 7.55 2.78 14.24
C GLY A 325 8.13 1.45 13.74
N ASN A 326 7.83 0.40 14.49
CA ASN A 326 8.55 -0.88 14.42
C ASN A 326 8.03 -1.81 13.32
N PHE A 327 8.40 -1.59 12.06
CA PHE A 327 8.18 -2.59 11.01
C PHE A 327 9.00 -3.86 11.27
N PRO A 328 8.46 -5.06 11.07
CA PRO A 328 9.17 -6.31 11.40
C PRO A 328 10.50 -6.50 10.66
N SER A 329 10.61 -6.07 9.41
CA SER A 329 11.87 -6.11 8.63
C SER A 329 12.96 -5.20 9.21
N HIS A 330 12.60 -4.00 9.68
CA HIS A 330 13.52 -3.07 10.34
C HIS A 330 13.93 -3.57 11.73
N LEU A 331 12.98 -4.14 12.49
CA LEU A 331 13.28 -4.82 13.75
C LEU A 331 14.29 -5.95 13.59
N ALA A 332 14.23 -6.69 12.47
CA ALA A 332 15.21 -7.74 12.17
C ALA A 332 16.61 -7.16 12.01
N LEU A 333 16.75 -6.07 11.26
CA LEU A 333 18.05 -5.40 11.07
C LEU A 333 18.54 -4.73 12.35
N LYS A 334 17.63 -4.21 13.19
CA LYS A 334 17.97 -3.69 14.52
C LYS A 334 18.54 -4.78 15.43
N PHE A 335 17.86 -5.93 15.51
CA PHE A 335 18.33 -7.07 16.28
C PHE A 335 19.71 -7.57 15.78
N LEU A 336 19.92 -7.57 14.47
CA LEU A 336 21.24 -7.89 13.89
C LEU A 336 22.32 -6.91 14.36
N ASN A 337 22.05 -5.60 14.31
CA ASN A 337 22.96 -4.55 14.77
C ASN A 337 23.33 -4.73 16.25
N GLU A 338 22.32 -4.95 17.10
CA GLU A 338 22.50 -5.18 18.55
C GLU A 338 23.29 -6.46 18.83
N THR A 339 23.05 -7.52 18.05
CA THR A 339 23.78 -8.79 18.16
C THR A 339 25.24 -8.62 17.76
N GLN A 340 25.54 -7.90 16.67
CA GLN A 340 26.91 -7.63 16.23
C GLN A 340 27.72 -6.82 17.27
N ARG A 341 27.03 -5.96 18.03
CA ARG A 341 27.58 -5.16 19.14
C ARG A 341 27.65 -5.89 20.48
N GLY A 342 27.08 -7.10 20.57
CA GLY A 342 27.05 -7.89 21.81
C GLY A 342 26.11 -7.33 22.89
N VAL A 343 25.14 -6.50 22.51
CA VAL A 343 24.17 -5.86 23.44
C VAL A 343 22.76 -6.42 23.32
N ALA A 344 22.49 -7.32 22.37
CA ALA A 344 21.17 -7.90 22.17
C ALA A 344 20.65 -8.59 23.44
N LEU A 345 19.50 -8.14 23.94
CA LEU A 345 18.89 -8.69 25.16
C LEU A 345 18.04 -9.94 24.84
N ASN A 346 17.99 -10.90 25.77
CA ASN A 346 17.14 -12.09 25.63
C ASN A 346 15.65 -11.76 25.44
N THR A 347 15.20 -10.63 25.98
CA THR A 347 13.83 -10.10 25.83
C THR A 347 13.54 -9.67 24.40
N GLU A 348 14.48 -9.03 23.72
CA GLU A 348 14.36 -8.62 22.31
C GLU A 348 14.32 -9.84 21.39
N LYS A 349 15.12 -10.86 21.70
CA LYS A 349 15.09 -12.15 20.99
C LYS A 349 13.71 -12.83 21.06
N HIS A 350 13.09 -12.87 22.24
CA HIS A 350 11.74 -13.45 22.39
C HIS A 350 10.66 -12.64 21.68
N HIS A 351 10.76 -11.31 21.73
CA HIS A 351 9.86 -10.42 21.01
C HIS A 351 10.00 -10.58 19.49
N PHE A 352 11.25 -10.65 19.00
CA PHE A 352 11.62 -10.88 17.61
C PHE A 352 11.02 -12.19 17.06
N THR A 353 11.20 -13.30 17.77
CA THR A 353 10.66 -14.62 17.37
C THR A 353 9.12 -14.66 17.41
N LYS A 354 8.49 -14.00 18.38
CA LYS A 354 7.02 -13.93 18.47
C LYS A 354 6.41 -13.16 17.29
N ILE A 355 7.01 -12.03 16.90
CA ILE A 355 6.54 -11.23 15.76
C ILE A 355 6.61 -12.05 14.46
N ALA A 356 7.75 -12.72 14.23
CA ALA A 356 8.00 -13.54 13.05
C ALA A 356 7.00 -14.71 12.86
N GLN A 357 6.47 -15.20 13.97
CA GLN A 357 5.52 -16.31 13.96
C GLN A 357 4.08 -15.85 13.69
N GLN A 358 3.70 -14.66 14.18
CA GLN A 358 2.30 -14.24 14.27
C GLN A 358 1.81 -13.34 13.13
N LYS A 359 2.63 -12.40 12.63
CA LYS A 359 2.18 -11.34 11.71
C LYS A 359 3.31 -10.84 10.83
N THR A 360 3.78 -11.67 9.90
CA THR A 360 4.95 -11.32 9.08
C THR A 360 4.57 -11.44 7.62
N ASP A 361 4.56 -10.30 6.95
CA ASP A 361 4.56 -10.24 5.49
C ASP A 361 5.81 -10.97 4.94
N TYR A 362 5.82 -11.26 3.65
CA TYR A 362 6.89 -12.07 3.07
C TYR A 362 8.23 -11.34 3.04
N ILE A 363 8.27 -10.01 2.88
CA ILE A 363 9.53 -9.25 2.93
C ILE A 363 10.15 -9.37 4.31
N SER A 364 9.37 -9.10 5.35
CA SER A 364 9.80 -9.27 6.73
C SER A 364 10.21 -10.72 7.04
N LEU A 365 9.54 -11.73 6.45
CA LEU A 365 9.93 -13.13 6.61
C LEU A 365 11.32 -13.41 6.01
N LEU A 366 11.65 -12.80 4.86
CA LEU A 366 12.98 -12.92 4.26
C LEU A 366 14.04 -12.33 5.19
N PHE A 367 13.86 -11.09 5.64
CA PHE A 367 14.84 -10.41 6.50
C PHE A 367 14.98 -11.09 7.86
N TYR A 368 13.88 -11.55 8.46
CA TYR A 368 13.94 -12.38 9.66
C TYR A 368 14.78 -13.65 9.42
N GLY A 369 14.51 -14.35 8.31
CA GLY A 369 15.21 -15.57 7.98
C GLY A 369 16.71 -15.36 7.74
N LEU A 370 17.08 -14.25 7.09
CA LEU A 370 18.47 -13.86 6.90
C LEU A 370 19.19 -13.60 8.23
N VAL A 371 18.55 -12.85 9.12
CA VAL A 371 19.13 -12.50 10.43
C VAL A 371 19.33 -13.74 11.29
N CYS A 372 18.35 -14.65 11.36
CA CYS A 372 18.52 -15.92 12.07
C CYS A 372 19.65 -16.77 11.46
N TYR A 373 19.77 -16.77 10.14
CA TYR A 373 20.84 -17.49 9.44
C TYR A 373 22.23 -16.90 9.77
N TRP A 374 22.40 -15.58 9.77
CA TRP A 374 23.67 -14.93 10.09
C TRP A 374 24.07 -15.02 11.57
N THR A 375 23.08 -15.12 12.46
CA THR A 375 23.28 -15.19 13.91
C THR A 375 23.21 -16.61 14.48
N HIS A 376 23.17 -17.63 13.60
CA HIS A 376 23.12 -19.05 13.96
C HIS A 376 21.95 -19.44 14.90
N GLN A 377 20.82 -18.74 14.80
CA GLN A 377 19.65 -19.04 15.62
C GLN A 377 18.89 -20.24 15.08
N GLN A 378 18.67 -21.25 15.93
CA GLN A 378 17.85 -22.43 15.59
C GLN A 378 16.36 -22.10 15.42
N GLU A 379 15.95 -20.89 15.79
CA GLU A 379 14.57 -20.37 15.79
C GLU A 379 13.95 -20.28 14.38
N ILE A 380 14.76 -20.41 13.32
CA ILE A 380 14.26 -20.39 11.93
C ILE A 380 13.61 -21.71 11.48
N GLN A 381 13.89 -22.84 12.15
CA GLN A 381 13.38 -24.16 11.73
C GLN A 381 11.83 -24.22 11.60
N PRO A 382 11.04 -23.67 12.54
CA PRO A 382 9.58 -23.59 12.40
C PRO A 382 9.11 -22.78 11.18
N LEU A 383 9.94 -21.88 10.64
CA LEU A 383 9.59 -21.00 9.53
C LEU A 383 9.99 -21.54 8.16
N VAL A 384 10.77 -22.62 8.08
CA VAL A 384 11.22 -23.22 6.80
C VAL A 384 10.04 -23.52 5.87
N ARG A 385 8.91 -24.01 6.40
CA ARG A 385 7.70 -24.25 5.62
C ARG A 385 7.14 -22.96 5.01
N LYS A 386 7.13 -21.86 5.77
CA LYS A 386 6.70 -20.54 5.27
C LYS A 386 7.68 -20.00 4.21
N LEU A 387 8.98 -20.18 4.38
CA LEU A 387 9.99 -19.80 3.38
C LEU A 387 9.80 -20.56 2.07
N ILE A 388 9.53 -21.87 2.11
CA ILE A 388 9.23 -22.67 0.91
C ILE A 388 7.95 -22.16 0.22
N GLN A 389 6.92 -21.82 0.99
CA GLN A 389 5.70 -21.22 0.44
C GLN A 389 5.99 -19.87 -0.22
N ALA A 390 6.76 -19.00 0.44
CA ALA A 390 7.17 -17.70 -0.08
C ALA A 390 7.96 -17.83 -1.38
N GLN A 391 8.91 -18.76 -1.45
CA GLN A 391 9.69 -19.05 -2.65
C GLN A 391 8.78 -19.43 -3.84
N LYS A 392 7.79 -20.30 -3.61
CA LYS A 392 6.84 -20.71 -4.65
C LYS A 392 5.96 -19.54 -5.10
N LEU A 393 5.44 -18.74 -4.17
CA LEU A 393 4.61 -17.57 -4.49
C LEU A 393 5.40 -16.53 -5.28
N ALA A 394 6.64 -16.24 -4.85
CA ALA A 394 7.53 -15.32 -5.55
C ALA A 394 7.78 -15.77 -7.00
N GLY A 395 8.08 -17.05 -7.23
CA GLY A 395 8.25 -17.60 -8.57
C GLY A 395 6.98 -17.53 -9.43
N SER A 396 5.83 -17.97 -8.88
CA SER A 396 4.55 -17.95 -9.60
C SER A 396 4.09 -16.54 -9.98
N ASN A 397 4.41 -15.53 -9.16
CA ASN A 397 4.02 -14.14 -9.38
C ASN A 397 5.15 -13.25 -9.97
N HIS A 398 6.24 -13.89 -10.40
CA HIS A 398 7.35 -13.28 -11.13
C HIS A 398 8.16 -12.25 -10.32
N TYR A 399 8.32 -12.46 -9.02
CA TYR A 399 9.27 -11.73 -8.18
C TYR A 399 10.62 -12.45 -8.18
N LEU A 400 11.33 -12.38 -9.31
CA LEU A 400 12.52 -13.19 -9.56
C LEU A 400 13.64 -12.99 -8.55
N TRP A 401 13.84 -11.75 -8.05
CA TRP A 401 14.85 -11.50 -7.03
C TRP A 401 14.48 -12.16 -5.70
N LEU A 402 13.22 -12.02 -5.26
CA LEU A 402 12.74 -12.66 -4.03
C LEU A 402 12.78 -14.19 -4.13
N GLU A 403 12.38 -14.75 -5.28
CA GLU A 403 12.48 -16.19 -5.55
C GLU A 403 13.93 -16.69 -5.38
N MET A 404 14.90 -15.94 -5.90
CA MET A 404 16.32 -16.25 -5.77
C MET A 404 16.78 -16.24 -4.32
N GLU A 405 16.43 -15.20 -3.55
CA GLU A 405 16.88 -15.08 -2.16
C GLU A 405 16.24 -16.13 -1.25
N TYR A 406 14.94 -16.40 -1.38
CA TYR A 406 14.33 -17.49 -0.62
C TYR A 406 14.96 -18.84 -0.97
N ALA A 407 15.18 -19.13 -2.26
CA ALA A 407 15.81 -20.38 -2.66
C ALA A 407 17.23 -20.51 -2.07
N GLN A 408 18.02 -19.43 -2.09
CA GLN A 408 19.36 -19.43 -1.50
C GLN A 408 19.32 -19.64 0.01
N LEU A 409 18.41 -18.96 0.71
CA LEU A 409 18.24 -19.10 2.16
C LEU A 409 17.77 -20.52 2.53
N ILE A 410 16.77 -21.08 1.85
CA ILE A 410 16.29 -22.44 2.12
C ILE A 410 17.43 -23.46 1.95
N TYR A 411 18.24 -23.33 0.90
CA TYR A 411 19.38 -24.21 0.68
C TYR A 411 20.42 -24.10 1.81
N HIS A 412 20.69 -22.89 2.31
CA HIS A 412 21.60 -22.70 3.43
C HIS A 412 21.09 -23.34 4.74
N LEU A 413 19.77 -23.33 4.96
CA LEU A 413 19.15 -23.94 6.13
C LEU A 413 19.04 -25.46 6.02
N ASN A 414 18.94 -25.99 4.79
CA ASN A 414 18.90 -27.42 4.52
C ASN A 414 19.64 -27.76 3.22
N PRO A 415 20.96 -28.02 3.28
CA PRO A 415 21.77 -28.33 2.11
C PRO A 415 21.35 -29.59 1.34
N ALA A 416 20.56 -30.49 1.94
CA ALA A 416 20.04 -31.66 1.24
C ALA A 416 19.04 -31.29 0.11
N GLU A 417 18.40 -30.13 0.21
CA GLU A 417 17.42 -29.63 -0.76
C GLU A 417 18.09 -28.95 -1.96
N THR A 418 18.93 -29.71 -2.69
CA THR A 418 19.77 -29.22 -3.80
C THR A 418 19.00 -28.55 -4.94
N LYS A 419 17.68 -28.79 -5.06
CA LYS A 419 16.81 -28.10 -6.02
C LYS A 419 16.83 -26.57 -5.84
N TYR A 420 16.88 -26.08 -4.59
CA TYR A 420 16.89 -24.64 -4.34
C TYR A 420 18.23 -24.00 -4.67
N ALA A 421 19.35 -24.71 -4.48
CA ALA A 421 20.65 -24.25 -4.97
C ALA A 421 20.65 -24.05 -6.49
N LYS A 422 20.04 -24.97 -7.25
CA LYS A 422 19.91 -24.86 -8.70
C LYS A 422 19.04 -23.67 -9.12
N ILE A 423 17.91 -23.46 -8.45
CA ILE A 423 17.02 -22.30 -8.68
C ILE A 423 17.78 -20.99 -8.42
N ALA A 424 18.41 -20.87 -7.25
CA ALA A 424 19.17 -19.68 -6.89
C ALA A 424 20.33 -19.40 -7.86
N ALA A 425 21.09 -20.43 -8.27
CA ALA A 425 22.17 -20.27 -9.23
C ALA A 425 21.68 -19.83 -10.61
N ARG A 426 20.57 -20.41 -11.10
CA ARG A 426 19.94 -20.03 -12.37
C ARG A 426 19.50 -18.55 -12.35
N LEU A 427 18.73 -18.17 -11.33
CA LEU A 427 18.23 -16.80 -11.20
C LEU A 427 19.36 -15.80 -10.98
N ARG A 428 20.39 -16.15 -10.19
CA ARG A 428 21.58 -15.31 -10.03
C ARG A 428 22.26 -15.01 -11.36
N LYS A 429 22.43 -16.03 -12.21
CA LYS A 429 23.01 -15.86 -13.55
C LYS A 429 22.12 -14.99 -14.44
N GLN A 430 20.80 -15.15 -14.34
CA GLN A 430 19.84 -14.37 -15.12
C GLN A 430 19.79 -12.90 -14.69
N LEU A 431 19.78 -12.64 -13.39
CA LEU A 431 19.63 -11.30 -12.81
C LEU A 431 20.94 -10.52 -12.76
N GLY A 432 22.10 -11.20 -12.75
CA GLY A 432 23.41 -10.55 -12.57
C GLY A 432 23.67 -10.06 -11.14
N PHE A 433 22.73 -10.26 -10.20
CA PHE A 433 22.86 -9.83 -8.82
C PHE A 433 23.64 -10.83 -7.97
N LYS A 434 24.24 -10.34 -6.89
CA LYS A 434 24.75 -11.14 -5.78
C LYS A 434 23.60 -11.44 -4.83
N SER A 435 23.65 -12.61 -4.20
CA SER A 435 22.65 -12.92 -3.17
C SER A 435 23.04 -12.26 -1.86
N ILE A 436 22.05 -11.63 -1.22
CA ILE A 436 22.29 -10.96 0.05
C ILE A 436 22.53 -11.94 1.19
N THR A 437 22.20 -13.24 1.07
CA THR A 437 22.55 -14.24 2.09
C THR A 437 24.04 -14.29 2.42
N ARG A 438 24.89 -13.82 1.50
CA ARG A 438 26.36 -13.75 1.64
C ARG A 438 26.87 -12.39 2.10
N ALA A 439 25.99 -11.45 2.43
CA ALA A 439 26.37 -10.09 2.79
C ALA A 439 27.16 -10.03 4.10
N LEU A 440 26.86 -10.93 5.05
CA LEU A 440 27.62 -11.10 6.28
C LEU A 440 28.34 -12.45 6.32
N PRO A 441 29.62 -12.50 6.74
CA PRO A 441 30.29 -13.75 7.03
C PRO A 441 29.64 -14.42 8.24
N GLN A 442 29.47 -15.75 8.18
CA GLN A 442 29.08 -16.54 9.34
C GLN A 442 30.20 -16.45 10.38
N ARG A 443 29.92 -15.81 11.53
CA ARG A 443 30.83 -15.85 12.68
C ARG A 443 30.61 -17.20 13.37
N GLY A 444 31.54 -18.13 13.12
CA GLY A 444 31.55 -19.47 13.71
C GLY A 444 31.79 -19.48 15.21
#